data_AF-A0A519YSD3-F1
#
_entry.id   AF-A0A519YSD3-F1
#
_cell.length_a   1.000
_cell.length_b   1.000
_cell.length_c   1.000
_cell.angle_alpha   90.00
_cell.angle_beta   90.00
_cell.angle_gamma   90.00
#
_symmetry.space_group_name_H-M   'P 1'
#
loop_
_entity.id
_entity.type
_entity.pdbx_description
1 polymer ?
#
loop_
_entity_poly.entity_id
_entity_poly.type
_entity_poly.pdbx_seq_one_letter_code
_entity_poly.pdbx_strand_id
1 'polypeptide(L)'
;MGDSEEAVNLWVNGVRSTFLKDGFFRFEVFNRPYETDSDDATGAIFAFDTTGAGNFASNEDIRGYWTSLYLLIGRSNHAIPYIQSMKNVSEEIKNNAIGELNFYKAWAYFTLVRAYGGVPLIKESAVTNQKFNIPRSSIADTYAYIIEVLKLSEAQLLPRSSAGYKIGTISQETAKTMLAKVYLNIASSAVPSGAPIKLLGGPQKNGTTRIPAIEILVNKTQVAGFETFNPTEYFTLARDKAKEVIDVANAGYLTAADKTLGLFRNWNDVWSKGFRGRGEHLWMVYSIAGQSESGMVLTYQYNGQHNAKGEVLNGTGFFGLSDHWYDLFDSSDRRIRDGVIHKWLTANATGAPTRRWYPNKEIT
;
A
#
# COMPACT_ATOMS: atom_id res chain seq x y z
N MET A 1 -28.72 13.46 2.40
CA MET A 1 -28.52 12.57 1.23
C MET A 1 -29.80 11.76 1.07
N GLY A 2 -30.24 11.48 -0.16
CA GLY A 2 -31.48 10.73 -0.42
C GLY A 2 -31.41 9.25 0.02
N ASP A 3 -32.38 8.47 -0.40
CA ASP A 3 -32.47 7.02 -0.18
C ASP A 3 -32.48 6.32 -1.56
N SER A 4 -31.30 6.24 -2.19
CA SER A 4 -31.10 5.69 -3.53
C SER A 4 -29.68 5.12 -3.69
N GLU A 5 -29.42 4.37 -4.76
CA GLU A 5 -28.07 3.87 -5.06
C GLU A 5 -27.06 5.03 -5.21
N GLU A 6 -27.47 6.15 -5.80
CA GLU A 6 -26.64 7.36 -5.90
C GLU A 6 -26.27 7.90 -4.51
N ALA A 7 -27.21 7.87 -3.56
CA ALA A 7 -26.94 8.30 -2.19
C ALA A 7 -25.94 7.37 -1.48
N VAL A 8 -26.02 6.04 -1.70
CA VAL A 8 -25.01 5.09 -1.22
C VAL A 8 -23.63 5.40 -1.80
N ASN A 9 -23.56 5.62 -3.12
CA ASN A 9 -22.31 5.96 -3.79
C ASN A 9 -21.71 7.28 -3.26
N LEU A 10 -22.53 8.28 -2.93
CA LEU A 10 -22.07 9.53 -2.33
C LEU A 10 -21.45 9.30 -0.94
N TRP A 11 -22.04 8.45 -0.10
CA TRP A 11 -21.45 8.09 1.20
C TRP A 11 -20.08 7.42 1.04
N VAL A 12 -19.98 6.41 0.18
CA VAL A 12 -18.72 5.69 -0.07
C VAL A 12 -17.66 6.63 -0.67
N ASN A 13 -18.05 7.49 -1.62
CA ASN A 13 -17.14 8.47 -2.23
C ASN A 13 -16.66 9.53 -1.22
N GLY A 14 -17.51 9.94 -0.28
CA GLY A 14 -17.11 10.81 0.83
C GLY A 14 -15.99 10.20 1.68
N VAL A 15 -16.04 8.89 1.92
CA VAL A 15 -14.96 8.15 2.58
C VAL A 15 -13.71 8.07 1.70
N ARG A 16 -13.85 7.66 0.42
CA ARG A 16 -12.72 7.55 -0.52
C ARG A 16 -12.00 8.86 -0.77
N SER A 17 -12.69 9.99 -0.66
CA SER A 17 -12.07 11.32 -0.82
C SER A 17 -10.91 11.56 0.15
N THR A 18 -10.88 10.86 1.30
CA THR A 18 -9.77 10.93 2.26
C THR A 18 -8.42 10.50 1.68
N PHE A 19 -8.43 9.65 0.66
CA PHE A 19 -7.20 9.18 0.03
C PHE A 19 -6.48 10.29 -0.74
N LEU A 20 -7.19 11.15 -1.46
CA LEU A 20 -6.60 12.17 -2.34
C LEU A 20 -6.86 13.58 -1.84
N LYS A 21 -8.12 13.93 -1.60
CA LYS A 21 -8.53 15.28 -1.21
C LYS A 21 -7.97 15.65 0.16
N ASP A 22 -8.12 14.76 1.14
CA ASP A 22 -7.64 14.99 2.51
C ASP A 22 -6.17 14.57 2.72
N GLY A 23 -5.42 14.34 1.63
CA GLY A 23 -3.96 14.39 1.69
C GLY A 23 -3.22 13.11 2.06
N PHE A 24 -3.85 11.91 2.09
CA PHE A 24 -3.09 10.71 2.50
C PHE A 24 -2.11 10.22 1.42
N PHE A 25 -2.56 10.09 0.17
CA PHE A 25 -1.71 9.73 -0.97
C PHE A 25 -1.20 10.96 -1.72
N ARG A 26 -1.83 12.12 -1.51
CA ARG A 26 -1.37 13.41 -2.02
C ARG A 26 -0.31 13.94 -1.05
N PHE A 27 0.77 14.53 -1.56
CA PHE A 27 1.93 14.96 -0.74
C PHE A 27 2.70 13.82 -0.05
N GLU A 28 2.54 12.57 -0.51
CA GLU A 28 3.40 11.44 -0.13
C GLU A 28 3.42 11.08 1.36
N VAL A 29 2.39 11.46 2.13
CA VAL A 29 2.21 10.98 3.53
C VAL A 29 2.26 9.45 3.56
N PHE A 30 1.61 8.80 2.60
CA PHE A 30 1.90 7.43 2.20
C PHE A 30 2.83 7.42 0.98
N ASN A 31 3.96 6.71 0.96
CA ASN A 31 4.46 5.69 1.89
C ASN A 31 5.73 6.15 2.64
N ARG A 32 5.93 7.46 2.81
CA ARG A 32 7.23 8.05 3.20
C ARG A 32 7.94 7.37 4.38
N PRO A 33 7.27 7.02 5.50
CA PRO A 33 7.94 6.31 6.60
C PRO A 33 8.53 4.96 6.20
N TYR A 34 7.84 4.18 5.36
CA TYR A 34 8.32 2.87 4.93
C TYR A 34 9.38 2.97 3.83
N GLU A 35 9.24 3.94 2.91
CA GLU A 35 10.22 4.11 1.83
C GLU A 35 11.54 4.65 2.37
N THR A 36 11.51 5.62 3.30
CA THR A 36 12.73 6.23 3.83
C THR A 36 13.45 5.38 4.89
N ASP A 37 12.78 4.36 5.43
CA ASP A 37 13.35 3.36 6.35
C ASP A 37 13.67 2.03 5.63
N SER A 38 13.66 2.03 4.30
CA SER A 38 14.06 0.88 3.49
C SER A 38 15.58 0.87 3.29
N ASP A 39 16.19 -0.30 3.39
CA ASP A 39 17.62 -0.53 3.11
C ASP A 39 18.01 -0.18 1.67
N ASP A 40 17.07 -0.36 0.74
CA ASP A 40 17.23 -0.01 -0.66
C ASP A 40 17.03 1.48 -0.98
N ALA A 41 16.61 2.32 -0.04
CA ALA A 41 16.32 3.73 -0.32
C ALA A 41 17.54 4.64 -0.12
N THR A 42 17.63 5.69 -0.93
CA THR A 42 18.74 6.65 -0.93
C THR A 42 18.29 8.01 -1.45
N GLY A 43 18.98 9.09 -1.07
CA GLY A 43 18.65 10.43 -1.54
C GLY A 43 19.40 11.54 -0.81
N ALA A 44 18.88 12.75 -0.93
CA ALA A 44 19.46 13.92 -0.27
C ALA A 44 19.36 13.81 1.25
N ILE A 45 20.38 14.32 1.97
CA ILE A 45 20.47 14.27 3.44
C ILE A 45 19.18 14.78 4.08
N PHE A 46 18.68 15.96 3.67
CA PHE A 46 17.47 16.55 4.25
C PHE A 46 16.21 15.69 4.12
N ALA A 47 16.17 14.75 3.16
CA ALA A 47 15.04 13.84 2.99
C ALA A 47 15.08 12.67 3.98
N PHE A 48 16.28 12.27 4.42
CA PHE A 48 16.51 11.13 5.33
C PHE A 48 16.91 11.54 6.76
N ASP A 49 17.28 12.80 6.99
CA ASP A 49 17.85 13.32 8.26
C ASP A 49 16.92 13.13 9.48
N THR A 50 15.61 13.00 9.25
CA THR A 50 14.61 12.79 10.32
C THR A 50 14.03 11.39 10.27
N THR A 51 13.11 11.13 9.35
CA THR A 51 12.39 9.85 9.24
C THR A 51 13.33 8.69 8.91
N GLY A 52 14.29 8.89 8.02
CA GLY A 52 15.29 7.87 7.66
C GLY A 52 16.31 7.58 8.77
N ALA A 53 16.46 8.47 9.75
CA ALA A 53 17.23 8.25 10.97
C ALA A 53 16.40 7.55 12.08
N GLY A 54 15.16 7.16 11.78
CA GLY A 54 14.25 6.53 12.73
C GLY A 54 13.58 7.50 13.72
N ASN A 55 13.69 8.82 13.51
CA ASN A 55 13.02 9.80 14.37
C ASN A 55 11.63 10.13 13.85
N PHE A 56 10.64 9.39 14.38
CA PHE A 56 9.25 9.51 13.96
C PHE A 56 8.41 10.51 14.78
N ALA A 57 8.96 11.10 15.85
CA ALA A 57 8.17 11.86 16.82
C ALA A 57 8.03 13.36 16.49
N SER A 58 8.99 13.93 15.75
CA SER A 58 9.06 15.38 15.50
C SER A 58 8.80 15.79 14.04
N ASN A 59 8.24 14.89 13.21
CA ASN A 59 7.98 15.16 11.80
C ASN A 59 6.48 15.34 11.53
N GLU A 60 6.09 16.49 10.96
CA GLU A 60 4.71 16.82 10.58
C GLU A 60 4.11 15.80 9.60
N ASP A 61 4.93 15.19 8.74
CA ASP A 61 4.49 14.14 7.81
C ASP A 61 3.88 12.94 8.54
N ILE A 62 4.38 12.63 9.74
CA ILE A 62 3.95 11.48 10.55
C ILE A 62 2.66 11.79 11.30
N ARG A 63 2.44 13.07 11.64
CA ARG A 63 1.15 13.54 12.14
C ARG A 63 0.06 13.36 11.07
N GLY A 64 0.39 13.59 9.80
CA GLY A 64 -0.47 13.29 8.66
C GLY A 64 -0.86 11.80 8.63
N TYR A 65 0.12 10.92 8.85
CA TYR A 65 -0.10 9.47 8.82
C TYR A 65 -1.17 8.99 9.81
N TRP A 66 -1.03 9.36 11.08
CA TRP A 66 -2.01 9.03 12.12
C TRP A 66 -3.38 9.67 11.84
N THR A 67 -3.39 10.98 11.56
CA THR A 67 -4.63 11.77 11.44
C THR A 67 -5.47 11.31 10.25
N SER A 68 -4.85 11.08 9.09
CA SER A 68 -5.55 10.65 7.88
C SER A 68 -6.13 9.25 7.99
N LEU A 69 -5.43 8.32 8.65
CA LEU A 69 -5.93 6.96 8.87
C LEU A 69 -7.11 6.93 9.84
N TYR A 70 -7.05 7.71 10.93
CA TYR A 70 -8.19 7.86 11.84
C TYR A 70 -9.36 8.64 11.23
N LEU A 71 -9.09 9.58 10.32
CA LEU A 71 -10.14 10.24 9.54
C LEU A 71 -10.88 9.23 8.63
N LEU A 72 -10.15 8.34 7.95
CA LEU A 72 -10.74 7.28 7.13
C LEU A 72 -11.62 6.35 7.98
N ILE A 73 -11.12 5.93 9.15
CA ILE A 73 -11.88 5.11 10.11
C ILE A 73 -13.14 5.84 10.57
N GLY A 74 -13.00 7.09 10.99
CA GLY A 74 -14.11 7.92 11.49
C GLY A 74 -15.20 8.13 10.44
N ARG A 75 -14.84 8.47 9.20
CA ARG A 75 -15.82 8.61 8.11
C ARG A 75 -16.49 7.29 7.75
N SER A 76 -15.76 6.18 7.79
CA SER A 76 -16.33 4.85 7.55
C SER A 76 -17.35 4.49 8.64
N ASN A 77 -16.98 4.64 9.92
CA ASN A 77 -17.89 4.41 11.05
C ASN A 77 -19.12 5.32 11.02
N HIS A 78 -18.96 6.55 10.52
CA HIS A 78 -20.07 7.47 10.36
C HIS A 78 -21.01 7.03 9.23
N ALA A 79 -20.49 6.61 8.07
CA ALA A 79 -21.29 6.26 6.90
C ALA A 79 -22.08 4.95 7.02
N ILE A 80 -21.49 3.91 7.63
CA ILE A 80 -22.09 2.57 7.76
C ILE A 80 -23.55 2.59 8.28
N PRO A 81 -23.87 3.20 9.44
CA PRO A 81 -25.24 3.18 9.97
C PRO A 81 -26.24 3.90 9.05
N TYR A 82 -25.83 4.97 8.35
CA TYR A 82 -26.72 5.65 7.40
C TYR A 82 -27.02 4.77 6.19
N ILE A 83 -26.00 4.13 5.59
CA ILE A 83 -26.20 3.20 4.48
C ILE A 83 -27.10 2.04 4.92
N GLN A 84 -26.88 1.50 6.11
CA GLN A 84 -27.66 0.37 6.63
C GLN A 84 -29.14 0.73 6.85
N SER A 85 -29.43 1.99 7.20
CA SER A 85 -30.80 2.49 7.43
C SER A 85 -31.62 2.78 6.16
N MET A 86 -30.98 2.79 4.98
CA MET A 86 -31.63 3.03 3.69
C MET A 86 -32.63 1.92 3.34
N LYS A 87 -33.82 2.30 2.88
CA LYS A 87 -34.95 1.38 2.66
C LYS A 87 -35.24 1.15 1.18
N ASN A 88 -34.91 2.11 0.32
CA ASN A 88 -35.21 2.07 -1.10
C ASN A 88 -34.01 1.59 -1.95
N VAL A 89 -33.10 0.84 -1.34
CA VAL A 89 -31.89 0.29 -1.97
C VAL A 89 -31.79 -1.20 -1.67
N SER A 90 -31.36 -2.00 -2.63
CA SER A 90 -31.22 -3.44 -2.44
C SER A 90 -30.19 -3.78 -1.36
N GLU A 91 -30.42 -4.91 -0.68
CA GLU A 91 -29.51 -5.38 0.36
C GLU A 91 -28.11 -5.71 -0.20
N GLU A 92 -28.03 -6.17 -1.44
CA GLU A 92 -26.76 -6.41 -2.14
C GLU A 92 -25.94 -5.13 -2.30
N ILE A 93 -26.55 -4.02 -2.74
CA ILE A 93 -25.86 -2.72 -2.90
C ILE A 93 -25.41 -2.19 -1.54
N LYS A 94 -26.27 -2.26 -0.52
CA LYS A 94 -25.92 -1.82 0.84
C LYS A 94 -24.77 -2.65 1.41
N ASN A 95 -24.84 -3.97 1.31
CA ASN A 95 -23.79 -4.86 1.80
C ASN A 95 -22.49 -4.61 1.06
N ASN A 96 -22.50 -4.54 -0.28
CA ASN A 96 -21.29 -4.26 -1.02
C ASN A 96 -20.64 -2.95 -0.57
N ALA A 97 -21.42 -1.87 -0.43
CA ALA A 97 -20.93 -0.59 0.05
C ALA A 97 -20.35 -0.66 1.47
N ILE A 98 -21.05 -1.30 2.41
CA ILE A 98 -20.56 -1.50 3.80
C ILE A 98 -19.30 -2.35 3.81
N GLY A 99 -19.22 -3.37 2.95
CA GLY A 99 -18.05 -4.21 2.75
C GLY A 99 -16.82 -3.41 2.33
N GLU A 100 -16.98 -2.43 1.44
CA GLU A 100 -15.90 -1.51 1.05
C GLU A 100 -15.43 -0.65 2.23
N LEU A 101 -16.37 -0.12 3.02
CA LEU A 101 -16.06 0.70 4.20
C LEU A 101 -15.33 -0.10 5.27
N ASN A 102 -15.73 -1.35 5.49
CA ASN A 102 -15.05 -2.28 6.38
C ASN A 102 -13.63 -2.61 5.88
N PHE A 103 -13.45 -2.81 4.57
CA PHE A 103 -12.12 -2.98 3.99
C PHE A 103 -11.21 -1.77 4.31
N TYR A 104 -11.69 -0.55 4.08
CA TYR A 104 -10.92 0.66 4.34
C TYR A 104 -10.56 0.83 5.82
N LYS A 105 -11.49 0.54 6.74
CA LYS A 105 -11.22 0.52 8.18
C LYS A 105 -10.11 -0.48 8.51
N ALA A 106 -10.23 -1.71 8.05
CA ALA A 106 -9.26 -2.75 8.35
C ALA A 106 -7.88 -2.44 7.74
N TRP A 107 -7.83 -1.91 6.52
CA TRP A 107 -6.59 -1.45 5.90
C TRP A 107 -5.95 -0.31 6.71
N ALA A 108 -6.74 0.66 7.19
CA ALA A 108 -6.22 1.72 8.05
C ALA A 108 -5.65 1.18 9.36
N TYR A 109 -6.38 0.31 10.05
CA TYR A 109 -5.88 -0.33 11.28
C TYR A 109 -4.64 -1.19 11.04
N PHE A 110 -4.60 -1.94 9.95
CA PHE A 110 -3.41 -2.73 9.58
C PHE A 110 -2.21 -1.85 9.25
N THR A 111 -2.46 -0.65 8.75
CA THR A 111 -1.42 0.34 8.47
C THR A 111 -0.93 1.01 9.75
N LEU A 112 -1.85 1.34 10.67
CA LEU A 112 -1.54 1.88 12.00
C LEU A 112 -0.76 0.87 12.86
N VAL A 113 -1.19 -0.39 12.93
CA VAL A 113 -0.59 -1.38 13.83
C VAL A 113 0.86 -1.69 13.48
N ARG A 114 1.19 -1.68 12.18
CA ARG A 114 2.56 -1.88 11.69
C ARG A 114 3.47 -0.69 11.97
N ALA A 115 2.91 0.52 12.05
CA ALA A 115 3.67 1.74 12.33
C ALA A 115 3.80 2.02 13.85
N TYR A 116 2.78 1.71 14.65
CA TYR A 116 2.69 2.16 16.05
C TYR A 116 2.55 1.03 17.08
N GLY A 117 2.41 -0.23 16.65
CA GLY A 117 1.97 -1.33 17.51
C GLY A 117 0.47 -1.22 17.81
N GLY A 118 0.00 -1.75 18.95
CA GLY A 118 -1.43 -1.68 19.29
C GLY A 118 -1.95 -0.24 19.34
N VAL A 119 -3.19 0.02 18.90
CA VAL A 119 -3.75 1.39 18.79
C VAL A 119 -5.17 1.49 19.35
N PRO A 120 -5.70 2.69 19.66
CA PRO A 120 -7.09 2.86 20.05
C PRO A 120 -8.09 2.33 19.00
N LEU A 121 -8.97 1.42 19.42
CA LEU A 121 -10.01 0.83 18.58
C LEU A 121 -11.31 1.63 18.66
N ILE A 122 -11.51 2.52 17.71
CA ILE A 122 -12.71 3.32 17.51
C ILE A 122 -13.66 2.50 16.62
N LYS A 123 -14.51 1.69 17.25
CA LYS A 123 -15.40 0.76 16.53
C LYS A 123 -16.68 1.43 16.01
N GLU A 124 -17.08 2.53 16.62
CA GLU A 124 -18.33 3.25 16.35
C GLU A 124 -18.07 4.71 15.98
N SER A 125 -19.11 5.39 15.51
CA SER A 125 -19.04 6.81 15.14
C SER A 125 -18.96 7.68 16.40
N ALA A 126 -18.00 8.62 16.43
CA ALA A 126 -17.89 9.60 17.51
C ALA A 126 -19.11 10.53 17.59
N VAL A 127 -19.83 10.72 16.47
CA VAL A 127 -21.08 11.49 16.43
C VAL A 127 -22.18 10.78 17.21
N THR A 128 -22.22 9.45 17.19
CA THR A 128 -23.26 8.68 17.89
C THR A 128 -22.85 8.23 19.29
N ASN A 129 -21.55 8.04 19.57
CA ASN A 129 -21.09 7.48 20.85
C ASN A 129 -20.20 8.42 21.69
N GLN A 130 -19.88 9.66 21.31
CA GLN A 130 -19.17 10.70 22.10
C GLN A 130 -18.00 10.24 23.04
N LYS A 131 -17.37 9.10 22.77
CA LYS A 131 -16.25 8.57 23.54
C LYS A 131 -14.95 9.03 22.89
N PHE A 132 -14.37 10.09 23.44
CA PHE A 132 -13.17 10.71 22.89
C PHE A 132 -11.86 10.15 23.48
N ASN A 133 -11.91 9.57 24.69
CA ASN A 133 -10.74 9.05 25.39
C ASN A 133 -10.72 7.51 25.36
N ILE A 134 -10.34 6.94 24.22
CA ILE A 134 -10.22 5.48 24.05
C ILE A 134 -8.78 5.07 24.31
N PRO A 135 -8.51 4.17 25.29
CA PRO A 135 -7.16 3.72 25.57
C PRO A 135 -6.59 2.91 24.40
N ARG A 136 -5.26 2.92 24.31
CA ARG A 136 -4.52 2.12 23.36
C ARG A 136 -4.78 0.63 23.62
N SER A 137 -5.23 -0.12 22.61
CA SER A 137 -5.42 -1.56 22.69
C SER A 137 -4.10 -2.30 22.49
N SER A 138 -4.04 -3.59 22.84
CA SER A 138 -2.86 -4.41 22.58
C SER A 138 -2.67 -4.67 21.08
N ILE A 139 -1.48 -5.15 20.69
CA ILE A 139 -1.22 -5.62 19.33
C ILE A 139 -2.20 -6.74 18.97
N ALA A 140 -2.37 -7.71 19.88
CA ALA A 140 -3.29 -8.83 19.72
C ALA A 140 -4.73 -8.39 19.46
N ASP A 141 -5.26 -7.48 20.28
CA ASP A 141 -6.63 -6.97 20.13
C ASP A 141 -6.81 -6.19 18.82
N THR A 142 -5.77 -5.46 18.42
CA THR A 142 -5.80 -4.69 17.17
C THR A 142 -5.87 -5.63 15.96
N TYR A 143 -5.03 -6.67 15.92
CA TYR A 143 -5.10 -7.68 14.85
C TYR A 143 -6.39 -8.48 14.87
N ALA A 144 -6.91 -8.84 16.06
CA ALA A 144 -8.19 -9.53 16.18
C ALA A 144 -9.31 -8.72 15.55
N TYR A 145 -9.36 -7.41 15.81
CA TYR A 145 -10.35 -6.52 15.20
C TYR A 145 -10.13 -6.33 13.69
N ILE A 146 -8.89 -6.23 13.22
CA ILE A 146 -8.59 -6.19 11.77
C ILE A 146 -9.14 -7.44 11.07
N ILE A 147 -8.90 -8.62 11.64
CA ILE A 147 -9.35 -9.91 11.09
C ILE A 147 -10.88 -9.99 11.09
N GLU A 148 -11.53 -9.59 12.18
CA GLU A 148 -12.99 -9.53 12.30
C GLU A 148 -13.59 -8.66 11.18
N VAL A 149 -13.10 -7.43 11.03
CA VAL A 149 -13.60 -6.48 10.04
C VAL A 149 -13.31 -6.92 8.61
N LEU A 150 -12.16 -7.55 8.34
CA LEU A 150 -11.88 -8.10 7.01
C LEU A 150 -12.77 -9.29 6.66
N LYS A 151 -13.11 -10.15 7.63
CA LYS A 151 -14.06 -11.26 7.39
C LYS A 151 -15.47 -10.74 7.09
N LEU A 152 -15.91 -9.68 7.79
CA LEU A 152 -17.16 -8.99 7.47
C LEU A 152 -17.12 -8.39 6.06
N SER A 153 -16.03 -7.69 5.73
CA SER A 153 -15.80 -7.12 4.41
C SER A 153 -15.86 -8.19 3.31
N GLU A 154 -15.12 -9.29 3.47
CA GLU A 154 -15.11 -10.43 2.54
C GLU A 154 -16.52 -11.00 2.30
N ALA A 155 -17.31 -11.17 3.36
CA ALA A 155 -18.66 -11.73 3.27
C ALA A 155 -19.66 -10.78 2.59
N GLN A 156 -19.43 -9.46 2.68
CA GLN A 156 -20.34 -8.42 2.18
C GLN A 156 -20.04 -7.97 0.76
N LEU A 157 -18.78 -8.11 0.31
CA LEU A 157 -18.32 -7.64 -0.98
C LEU A 157 -18.74 -8.57 -2.12
N LEU A 158 -19.02 -7.96 -3.27
CA LEU A 158 -19.22 -8.70 -4.51
C LEU A 158 -17.90 -9.33 -4.97
N PRO A 159 -17.94 -10.59 -5.46
CA PRO A 159 -16.80 -11.18 -6.14
C PRO A 159 -16.54 -10.43 -7.44
N ARG A 160 -15.28 -10.39 -7.89
CA ARG A 160 -14.88 -9.72 -9.13
C ARG A 160 -15.55 -10.28 -10.38
N SER A 161 -16.04 -11.52 -10.31
CA SER A 161 -16.82 -12.18 -11.37
C SER A 161 -18.29 -11.73 -11.43
N SER A 162 -18.79 -11.03 -10.41
CA SER A 162 -20.17 -10.52 -10.40
C SER A 162 -20.39 -9.47 -11.49
N ALA A 163 -21.54 -9.54 -12.16
CA ALA A 163 -21.96 -8.51 -13.13
C ALA A 163 -22.13 -7.13 -12.48
N GLY A 164 -22.38 -7.08 -11.16
CA GLY A 164 -22.50 -5.85 -10.38
C GLY A 164 -21.15 -5.27 -9.92
N TYR A 165 -20.04 -5.99 -10.08
CA TYR A 165 -18.72 -5.48 -9.71
C TYR A 165 -18.31 -4.30 -10.61
N LYS A 166 -17.89 -3.20 -9.98
CA LYS A 166 -17.46 -1.99 -10.67
C LYS A 166 -15.93 -1.89 -10.58
N ILE A 167 -15.26 -1.77 -11.73
CA ILE A 167 -13.80 -1.62 -11.76
C ILE A 167 -13.39 -0.41 -10.91
N GLY A 168 -12.43 -0.63 -10.02
CA GLY A 168 -11.89 0.39 -9.11
C GLY A 168 -12.56 0.45 -7.74
N THR A 169 -13.58 -0.38 -7.50
CA THR A 169 -14.10 -0.65 -6.16
C THR A 169 -13.41 -1.87 -5.54
N ILE A 170 -13.59 -2.06 -4.24
CA ILE A 170 -13.07 -3.25 -3.55
C ILE A 170 -13.90 -4.47 -3.99
N SER A 171 -13.23 -5.60 -4.21
CA SER A 171 -13.84 -6.90 -4.49
C SER A 171 -13.65 -7.85 -3.32
N GLN A 172 -14.44 -8.92 -3.26
CA GLN A 172 -14.23 -9.99 -2.29
C GLN A 172 -12.79 -10.52 -2.32
N GLU A 173 -12.21 -10.69 -3.52
CA GLU A 173 -10.84 -11.17 -3.72
C GLU A 173 -9.80 -10.18 -3.17
N THR A 174 -10.09 -8.88 -3.23
CA THR A 174 -9.27 -7.84 -2.61
C THR A 174 -9.26 -7.98 -1.09
N ALA A 175 -10.42 -8.21 -0.47
CA ALA A 175 -10.53 -8.42 0.98
C ALA A 175 -9.81 -9.70 1.42
N LYS A 176 -10.00 -10.81 0.68
CA LYS A 176 -9.26 -12.07 0.89
C LYS A 176 -7.75 -11.86 0.84
N THR A 177 -7.27 -11.15 -0.17
CA THR A 177 -5.82 -10.87 -0.31
C THR A 177 -5.29 -10.04 0.86
N MET A 178 -6.05 -9.03 1.31
CA MET A 178 -5.67 -8.25 2.49
C MET A 178 -5.62 -9.11 3.75
N LEU A 179 -6.59 -10.02 3.93
CA LEU A 179 -6.61 -10.94 5.05
C LEU A 179 -5.41 -11.90 5.03
N ALA A 180 -5.05 -12.44 3.86
CA ALA A 180 -3.83 -13.23 3.68
C ALA A 180 -2.56 -12.42 4.06
N LYS A 181 -2.49 -11.15 3.64
CA LYS A 181 -1.38 -10.25 3.99
C LYS A 181 -1.31 -9.96 5.49
N VAL A 182 -2.44 -9.78 6.15
CA VAL A 182 -2.52 -9.62 7.61
C VAL A 182 -2.02 -10.87 8.33
N TYR A 183 -2.48 -12.06 7.94
CA TYR A 183 -2.01 -13.32 8.50
C TYR A 183 -0.52 -13.53 8.29
N LEU A 184 0.00 -13.26 7.09
CA LEU A 184 1.42 -13.37 6.80
C LEU A 184 2.27 -12.43 7.66
N ASN A 185 1.79 -11.21 7.90
CA ASN A 185 2.47 -10.24 8.73
C ASN A 185 2.51 -10.68 10.21
N ILE A 186 1.42 -11.24 10.74
CA ILE A 186 1.40 -11.84 12.09
C ILE A 186 2.39 -13.00 12.14
N ALA A 187 2.34 -13.91 11.18
CA ALA A 187 3.19 -15.10 11.13
C ALA A 187 4.69 -14.74 11.15
N SER A 188 5.10 -13.83 10.25
CA SER A 188 6.49 -13.38 10.14
C SER A 188 6.98 -12.66 11.40
N SER A 189 6.12 -11.86 12.03
CA SER A 189 6.46 -11.12 13.25
C SER A 189 6.58 -12.03 14.47
N ALA A 190 5.79 -13.10 14.52
CA ALA A 190 5.74 -14.09 15.59
C ALA A 190 6.84 -15.15 15.53
N VAL A 191 7.64 -15.21 14.45
CA VAL A 191 8.77 -16.15 14.36
C VAL A 191 9.70 -15.98 15.58
N PRO A 192 9.99 -17.06 16.34
CA PRO A 192 10.79 -16.97 17.56
C PRO A 192 12.22 -16.47 17.32
N SER A 193 12.78 -15.83 18.34
CA SER A 193 14.18 -15.41 18.32
C SER A 193 15.12 -16.61 18.12
N GLY A 194 16.16 -16.43 17.30
CA GLY A 194 17.13 -17.48 16.97
C GLY A 194 16.79 -18.28 15.71
N ALA A 195 15.61 -18.10 15.11
CA ALA A 195 15.30 -18.72 13.82
C ALA A 195 16.23 -18.16 12.72
N PRO A 196 16.91 -19.01 11.94
CA PRO A 196 17.83 -18.54 10.90
C PRO A 196 17.05 -17.98 9.71
N ILE A 197 17.44 -16.78 9.26
CA ILE A 197 16.94 -16.11 8.06
C ILE A 197 18.11 -15.93 7.10
N LYS A 198 17.89 -16.30 5.84
CA LYS A 198 18.83 -16.04 4.73
C LYS A 198 18.52 -14.69 4.13
N LEU A 199 19.53 -13.83 4.07
CA LEU A 199 19.51 -12.55 3.40
C LEU A 199 20.54 -12.54 2.27
N LEU A 200 20.31 -11.71 1.26
CA LEU A 200 21.33 -11.36 0.27
C LEU A 200 21.81 -9.95 0.58
N GLY A 201 23.12 -9.76 0.73
CA GLY A 201 23.70 -8.46 1.03
C GLY A 201 25.22 -8.48 0.99
N GLY A 202 25.86 -7.60 1.77
CA GLY A 202 27.31 -7.51 1.91
C GLY A 202 27.93 -6.29 1.22
N PRO A 203 29.27 -6.20 1.17
CA PRO A 203 29.93 -5.07 0.53
C PRO A 203 29.59 -5.01 -0.95
N GLN A 204 29.26 -3.83 -1.44
CA GLN A 204 28.81 -3.64 -2.83
C GLN A 204 29.98 -3.53 -3.81
N LYS A 205 31.18 -3.22 -3.30
CA LYS A 205 32.40 -2.99 -4.08
C LYS A 205 33.63 -3.49 -3.35
N ASN A 206 34.63 -3.87 -4.15
CA ASN A 206 36.02 -3.96 -3.73
C ASN A 206 36.83 -2.92 -4.52
N GLY A 207 37.13 -1.77 -3.89
CA GLY A 207 37.67 -0.60 -4.58
C GLY A 207 36.65 -0.02 -5.57
N THR A 208 37.02 0.02 -6.86
CA THR A 208 36.13 0.49 -7.95
C THR A 208 35.30 -0.62 -8.57
N THR A 209 35.65 -1.89 -8.33
CA THR A 209 35.03 -3.08 -8.91
C THR A 209 33.77 -3.47 -8.13
N ARG A 210 32.66 -3.67 -8.83
CA ARG A 210 31.43 -4.21 -8.24
C ARG A 210 31.59 -5.69 -7.93
N ILE A 211 31.01 -6.13 -6.82
CA ILE A 211 30.99 -7.55 -6.44
C ILE A 211 29.55 -8.01 -6.19
N PRO A 212 29.19 -9.26 -6.51
CA PRO A 212 27.85 -9.79 -6.27
C PRO A 212 27.48 -9.79 -4.79
N ALA A 213 26.17 -9.72 -4.49
CA ALA A 213 25.67 -9.96 -3.15
C ALA A 213 26.04 -11.38 -2.68
N ILE A 214 26.31 -11.52 -1.39
CA ILE A 214 26.59 -12.80 -0.74
C ILE A 214 25.42 -13.21 0.16
N GLU A 215 25.27 -14.52 0.38
CA GLU A 215 24.31 -15.05 1.35
C GLU A 215 24.79 -14.72 2.77
N ILE A 216 23.94 -14.07 3.55
CA ILE A 216 24.16 -13.75 4.96
C ILE A 216 23.10 -14.49 5.77
N LEU A 217 23.54 -15.28 6.73
CA LEU A 217 22.66 -15.89 7.72
C LEU A 217 22.56 -14.98 8.94
N VAL A 218 21.33 -14.56 9.25
CA VAL A 218 21.02 -13.80 10.46
C VAL A 218 20.04 -14.55 11.33
N ASN A 219 20.17 -14.41 12.65
CA ASN A 219 19.17 -14.93 13.57
C ASN A 219 18.07 -13.90 13.73
N LYS A 220 16.82 -14.31 13.52
CA LYS A 220 15.65 -13.46 13.77
C LYS A 220 15.63 -13.04 15.23
N THR A 221 15.25 -11.79 15.49
CA THR A 221 14.74 -11.34 16.79
C THR A 221 13.22 -11.26 16.68
N GLN A 222 12.48 -11.97 17.54
CA GLN A 222 11.02 -11.91 17.54
C GLN A 222 10.54 -10.47 17.77
N VAL A 223 9.48 -10.06 17.09
CA VAL A 223 8.92 -8.70 17.27
C VAL A 223 8.19 -8.65 18.60
N ALA A 224 8.51 -7.66 19.43
CA ALA A 224 7.88 -7.50 20.74
C ALA A 224 6.35 -7.34 20.62
N GLY A 225 5.61 -8.04 21.49
CA GLY A 225 4.15 -8.07 21.50
C GLY A 225 3.51 -9.10 20.57
N PHE A 226 4.32 -9.94 19.89
CA PHE A 226 3.85 -11.06 19.08
C PHE A 226 4.06 -12.44 19.73
N GLU A 227 4.46 -12.49 20.99
CA GLU A 227 4.85 -13.71 21.70
C GLU A 227 3.70 -14.71 21.86
N THR A 228 2.45 -14.22 21.81
CA THR A 228 1.24 -15.03 22.00
C THR A 228 0.73 -15.67 20.71
N PHE A 229 1.25 -15.29 19.54
CA PHE A 229 0.79 -15.84 18.27
C PHE A 229 1.59 -17.09 17.87
N ASN A 230 0.90 -18.07 17.26
CA ASN A 230 1.53 -19.24 16.69
C ASN A 230 1.91 -18.97 15.21
N PRO A 231 3.21 -18.82 14.87
CA PRO A 231 3.61 -18.48 13.51
C PRO A 231 3.19 -19.55 12.48
N THR A 232 3.25 -20.83 12.82
CA THR A 232 2.87 -21.94 11.91
C THR A 232 1.38 -21.89 11.56
N GLU A 233 0.53 -21.60 12.54
CA GLU A 233 -0.90 -21.42 12.32
C GLU A 233 -1.17 -20.24 11.38
N TYR A 234 -0.56 -19.09 11.64
CA TYR A 234 -0.79 -17.90 10.81
C TYR A 234 -0.18 -18.02 9.40
N PHE A 235 0.94 -18.73 9.22
CA PHE A 235 1.42 -19.07 7.87
C PHE A 235 0.43 -19.97 7.13
N THR A 236 -0.19 -20.92 7.82
CA THR A 236 -1.22 -21.80 7.24
C THR A 236 -2.44 -20.99 6.80
N LEU A 237 -2.94 -20.13 7.68
CA LEU A 237 -4.06 -19.22 7.37
C LEU A 237 -3.75 -18.28 6.19
N ALA A 238 -2.53 -17.73 6.15
CA ALA A 238 -2.08 -16.86 5.06
C ALA A 238 -2.05 -17.60 3.72
N ARG A 239 -1.45 -18.80 3.69
CA ARG A 239 -1.38 -19.66 2.51
C ARG A 239 -2.77 -20.00 2.00
N ASP A 240 -3.65 -20.49 2.87
CA ASP A 240 -4.96 -20.99 2.49
C ASP A 240 -5.85 -19.86 1.96
N LYS A 241 -5.82 -18.69 2.63
CA LYS A 241 -6.57 -17.51 2.17
C LYS A 241 -6.02 -16.96 0.84
N ALA A 242 -4.70 -16.96 0.63
CA ALA A 242 -4.11 -16.59 -0.65
C ALA A 242 -4.49 -17.58 -1.76
N LYS A 243 -4.55 -18.89 -1.45
CA LYS A 243 -4.95 -19.93 -2.39
C LYS A 243 -6.36 -19.72 -2.94
N GLU A 244 -7.32 -19.28 -2.11
CA GLU A 244 -8.67 -18.96 -2.60
C GLU A 244 -8.66 -17.93 -3.75
N VAL A 245 -7.79 -16.93 -3.67
CA VAL A 245 -7.66 -15.88 -4.70
C VAL A 245 -6.92 -16.41 -5.93
N ILE A 246 -5.87 -17.20 -5.71
CA ILE A 246 -5.10 -17.85 -6.79
C ILE A 246 -6.01 -18.80 -7.60
N ASP A 247 -6.87 -19.57 -6.94
CA ASP A 247 -7.79 -20.48 -7.60
C ASP A 247 -8.81 -19.72 -8.47
N VAL A 248 -9.33 -18.58 -7.99
CA VAL A 248 -10.18 -17.68 -8.80
C VAL A 248 -9.42 -17.12 -9.99
N ALA A 249 -8.18 -16.67 -9.80
CA ALA A 249 -7.34 -16.15 -10.88
C ALA A 249 -7.10 -17.23 -11.96
N ASN A 250 -6.72 -18.44 -11.53
CA ASN A 250 -6.41 -19.56 -12.44
C ASN A 250 -7.61 -19.99 -13.28
N ALA A 251 -8.84 -19.88 -12.75
CA ALA A 251 -10.05 -20.19 -13.51
C ALA A 251 -10.27 -19.24 -14.71
N GLY A 252 -9.77 -17.99 -14.64
CA GLY A 252 -9.95 -16.95 -15.66
C GLY A 252 -8.68 -16.52 -16.41
N TYR A 253 -7.51 -17.02 -16.01
CA TYR A 253 -6.20 -16.57 -16.49
C TYR A 253 -5.95 -16.82 -17.99
N LEU A 254 -6.56 -17.86 -18.55
CA LEU A 254 -6.30 -18.29 -19.94
C LEU A 254 -7.31 -17.72 -20.96
N THR A 255 -8.40 -17.09 -20.53
CA THR A 255 -9.57 -16.86 -21.40
C THR A 255 -9.86 -15.41 -21.75
N ALA A 256 -9.38 -14.42 -20.98
CA ALA A 256 -9.56 -13.00 -21.31
C ALA A 256 -8.39 -12.15 -20.82
N ALA A 257 -7.62 -11.57 -21.76
CA ALA A 257 -6.36 -10.90 -21.46
C ALA A 257 -6.46 -9.70 -20.50
N ASP A 258 -7.62 -9.04 -20.38
CA ASP A 258 -7.67 -7.67 -19.85
C ASP A 258 -8.83 -7.39 -18.86
N LYS A 259 -9.59 -8.41 -18.45
CA LYS A 259 -10.81 -8.22 -17.61
C LYS A 259 -10.90 -9.11 -16.37
N THR A 260 -10.15 -10.20 -16.31
CA THR A 260 -10.19 -11.15 -15.20
C THR A 260 -9.04 -10.89 -14.21
N LEU A 261 -9.18 -11.39 -12.99
CA LEU A 261 -8.10 -11.41 -12.02
C LEU A 261 -6.97 -12.33 -12.53
N GLY A 262 -5.72 -11.88 -12.49
CA GLY A 262 -4.58 -12.70 -12.90
C GLY A 262 -3.35 -11.88 -13.24
N LEU A 263 -2.22 -12.55 -13.47
CA LEU A 263 -0.97 -11.89 -13.88
C LEU A 263 -1.11 -11.27 -15.28
N PHE A 264 -0.52 -10.10 -15.47
CA PHE A 264 -0.38 -9.52 -16.80
C PHE A 264 0.66 -10.32 -17.60
N ARG A 265 0.40 -10.47 -18.90
CA ARG A 265 1.34 -11.16 -19.79
C ARG A 265 2.59 -10.32 -20.04
N ASN A 266 2.44 -9.00 -20.11
CA ASN A 266 3.56 -8.07 -20.24
C ASN A 266 3.67 -7.23 -18.99
N TRP A 267 4.91 -7.08 -18.51
CA TRP A 267 5.24 -6.21 -17.37
C TRP A 267 4.73 -4.77 -17.55
N ASN A 268 4.81 -4.22 -18.76
CA ASN A 268 4.38 -2.85 -19.05
C ASN A 268 2.86 -2.64 -18.90
N ASP A 269 2.07 -3.70 -18.93
CA ASP A 269 0.61 -3.61 -18.79
C ASP A 269 0.23 -3.25 -17.34
N VAL A 270 1.06 -3.60 -16.35
CA VAL A 270 0.92 -3.16 -14.94
C VAL A 270 0.87 -1.62 -14.85
N TRP A 271 1.69 -0.94 -15.63
CA TRP A 271 1.89 0.51 -15.53
C TRP A 271 1.02 1.32 -16.51
N SER A 272 0.40 0.65 -17.47
CA SER A 272 -0.35 1.30 -18.54
C SER A 272 -1.71 1.84 -18.05
N LYS A 273 -2.04 3.05 -18.49
CA LYS A 273 -3.33 3.70 -18.17
C LYS A 273 -4.54 2.88 -18.64
N GLY A 274 -4.42 2.13 -19.73
CA GLY A 274 -5.50 1.30 -20.27
C GLY A 274 -5.88 0.12 -19.37
N PHE A 275 -4.96 -0.31 -18.50
CA PHE A 275 -5.07 -1.51 -17.68
C PHE A 275 -5.36 -1.25 -16.19
N ARG A 276 -5.63 0.01 -15.82
CA ARG A 276 -5.95 0.40 -14.45
C ARG A 276 -7.15 -0.39 -13.91
N GLY A 277 -6.98 -1.04 -12.76
CA GLY A 277 -8.03 -1.82 -12.09
C GLY A 277 -8.36 -3.17 -12.70
N ARG A 278 -7.54 -3.65 -13.62
CA ARG A 278 -7.70 -4.93 -14.32
C ARG A 278 -6.55 -5.87 -13.96
N GLY A 279 -6.67 -7.15 -14.33
CA GLY A 279 -5.59 -8.12 -14.15
C GLY A 279 -5.11 -8.19 -12.70
N GLU A 280 -3.84 -7.87 -12.50
CA GLU A 280 -3.13 -7.92 -11.21
C GLU A 280 -3.63 -6.88 -10.20
N HIS A 281 -4.25 -5.80 -10.67
CA HIS A 281 -4.72 -4.73 -9.82
C HIS A 281 -5.93 -5.19 -9.00
N LEU A 282 -5.70 -5.54 -7.75
CA LEU A 282 -6.74 -5.88 -6.76
C LEU A 282 -7.34 -4.63 -6.10
N TRP A 283 -6.52 -3.60 -5.88
CA TRP A 283 -6.95 -2.29 -5.43
C TRP A 283 -5.90 -1.26 -5.81
N MET A 284 -6.36 -0.09 -6.24
CA MET A 284 -5.50 1.05 -6.52
C MET A 284 -6.27 2.35 -6.27
N VAL A 285 -5.52 3.42 -6.01
CA VAL A 285 -6.08 4.77 -5.93
C VAL A 285 -6.21 5.33 -7.34
N TYR A 286 -7.40 5.85 -7.66
CA TYR A 286 -7.69 6.38 -8.98
C TYR A 286 -7.52 7.89 -9.01
N SER A 287 -6.75 8.35 -10.00
CA SER A 287 -6.55 9.77 -10.28
C SER A 287 -7.42 10.21 -11.46
N ILE A 288 -7.95 11.42 -11.41
CA ILE A 288 -8.68 12.03 -12.52
C ILE A 288 -7.73 13.01 -13.22
N ALA A 289 -7.53 12.82 -14.53
CA ALA A 289 -6.69 13.70 -15.32
C ALA A 289 -7.26 15.13 -15.33
N GLY A 290 -6.40 16.15 -15.21
CA GLY A 290 -6.79 17.56 -15.26
C GLY A 290 -7.41 18.12 -13.98
N GLN A 291 -7.56 17.31 -12.92
CA GLN A 291 -7.98 17.81 -11.62
C GLN A 291 -6.79 18.05 -10.70
N SER A 292 -6.71 19.23 -10.08
CA SER A 292 -5.61 19.61 -9.19
C SER A 292 -5.60 18.84 -7.87
N GLU A 293 -6.78 18.45 -7.37
CA GLU A 293 -6.91 17.72 -6.08
C GLU A 293 -6.82 16.20 -6.22
N SER A 294 -7.12 15.66 -7.41
CA SER A 294 -7.13 14.22 -7.69
C SER A 294 -6.14 13.79 -8.79
N GLY A 295 -5.34 14.72 -9.32
CA GLY A 295 -4.16 14.45 -10.11
C GLY A 295 -3.00 14.05 -9.19
N MET A 296 -2.45 12.85 -9.38
CA MET A 296 -1.47 12.30 -8.43
C MET A 296 -0.21 13.14 -8.33
N VAL A 297 0.28 13.28 -7.10
CA VAL A 297 1.58 13.90 -6.74
C VAL A 297 2.43 12.87 -5.97
N LEU A 298 2.23 11.57 -6.24
CA LEU A 298 2.98 10.47 -5.60
C LEU A 298 4.46 10.40 -6.03
N THR A 299 4.81 11.07 -7.12
CA THR A 299 6.18 11.07 -7.67
C THR A 299 6.87 12.42 -7.47
N TYR A 300 6.37 13.30 -6.61
CA TYR A 300 6.96 14.62 -6.48
C TYR A 300 8.28 14.58 -5.71
N GLN A 301 8.33 13.96 -4.54
CA GLN A 301 9.57 13.75 -3.81
C GLN A 301 10.23 12.43 -4.23
N TYR A 302 9.46 11.38 -4.48
CA TYR A 302 9.95 10.11 -5.01
C TYR A 302 10.06 10.12 -6.54
N ASN A 303 11.25 9.89 -7.11
CA ASN A 303 11.50 9.85 -8.57
C ASN A 303 11.27 11.14 -9.39
N GLY A 304 10.60 12.14 -8.83
CA GLY A 304 10.37 13.45 -9.46
C GLY A 304 9.25 13.47 -10.51
N GLN A 305 8.80 14.69 -10.85
CA GLN A 305 7.86 14.92 -11.95
C GLN A 305 8.64 15.15 -13.24
N HIS A 306 8.16 14.62 -14.37
CA HIS A 306 8.90 14.65 -15.63
C HIS A 306 8.27 15.62 -16.62
N ASN A 307 9.09 16.34 -17.39
CA ASN A 307 8.64 17.12 -18.53
C ASN A 307 8.42 16.23 -19.77
N ALA A 308 7.96 16.83 -20.88
CA ALA A 308 7.71 16.10 -22.13
C ALA A 308 8.96 15.44 -22.76
N LYS A 309 10.17 15.81 -22.31
CA LYS A 309 11.44 15.22 -22.73
C LYS A 309 11.91 14.08 -21.80
N GLY A 310 11.14 13.75 -20.76
CA GLY A 310 11.53 12.75 -19.75
C GLY A 310 12.56 13.27 -18.73
N GLU A 311 12.74 14.60 -18.64
CA GLU A 311 13.63 15.20 -17.65
C GLU A 311 12.84 15.51 -16.37
N VAL A 312 13.43 15.20 -15.21
CA VAL A 312 12.88 15.55 -13.90
C VAL A 312 12.90 17.07 -13.73
N LEU A 313 11.75 17.61 -13.31
CA LEU A 313 11.55 19.01 -13.03
C LEU A 313 12.38 19.44 -11.81
N ASN A 314 12.96 20.65 -11.88
CA ASN A 314 13.67 21.25 -10.77
C ASN A 314 12.77 21.35 -9.52
N GLY A 315 13.33 20.98 -8.37
CA GLY A 315 12.59 20.97 -7.09
C GLY A 315 11.72 19.73 -6.87
N THR A 316 11.94 18.65 -7.62
CA THR A 316 11.28 17.35 -7.46
C THR A 316 12.33 16.23 -7.48
N GLY A 317 12.00 15.01 -7.01
CA GLY A 317 12.89 13.85 -7.09
C GLY A 317 14.06 13.90 -6.09
N PHE A 318 13.75 13.93 -4.81
CA PHE A 318 14.72 14.06 -3.71
C PHE A 318 15.29 12.73 -3.23
N PHE A 319 14.60 11.62 -3.47
CA PHE A 319 15.00 10.28 -3.05
C PHE A 319 14.47 9.20 -4.01
N GLY A 320 15.10 8.02 -3.99
CA GLY A 320 14.84 6.88 -4.87
C GLY A 320 15.55 5.61 -4.36
N LEU A 321 15.76 4.62 -5.24
CA LEU A 321 16.42 3.36 -4.91
C LEU A 321 17.94 3.41 -5.11
N SER A 322 18.68 2.63 -4.32
CA SER A 322 20.13 2.52 -4.36
C SER A 322 20.61 1.72 -5.56
N ASP A 323 21.85 1.99 -5.99
CA ASP A 323 22.52 1.23 -7.04
C ASP A 323 22.63 -0.27 -6.71
N HIS A 324 22.78 -0.60 -5.43
CA HIS A 324 22.94 -1.97 -4.99
C HIS A 324 21.70 -2.81 -5.22
N TRP A 325 20.54 -2.22 -4.99
CA TRP A 325 19.27 -2.85 -5.27
C TRP A 325 19.21 -3.35 -6.72
N TYR A 326 19.71 -2.56 -7.68
CA TYR A 326 19.79 -2.97 -9.08
C TYR A 326 20.78 -4.10 -9.34
N ASP A 327 21.89 -4.14 -8.61
CA ASP A 327 22.88 -5.21 -8.72
C ASP A 327 22.36 -6.56 -8.19
N LEU A 328 21.21 -6.60 -7.50
CA LEU A 328 20.52 -7.83 -7.11
C LEU A 328 19.78 -8.52 -8.27
N PHE A 329 19.63 -7.84 -9.42
CA PHE A 329 18.91 -8.36 -10.58
C PHE A 329 19.86 -8.82 -11.67
N ASP A 330 19.47 -9.87 -12.39
CA ASP A 330 20.18 -10.30 -13.59
C ASP A 330 20.13 -9.20 -14.66
N SER A 331 21.21 -9.04 -15.44
CA SER A 331 21.29 -8.03 -16.50
C SER A 331 20.24 -8.19 -17.59
N SER A 332 19.67 -9.39 -17.74
CA SER A 332 18.57 -9.70 -18.66
C SER A 332 17.17 -9.52 -18.05
N ASP A 333 17.08 -9.12 -16.77
CA ASP A 333 15.80 -8.97 -16.09
C ASP A 333 14.99 -7.80 -16.67
N ARG A 334 13.75 -8.09 -17.07
CA ARG A 334 12.88 -7.07 -17.68
C ARG A 334 12.41 -6.01 -16.69
N ARG A 335 12.40 -6.29 -15.39
CA ARG A 335 11.98 -5.32 -14.36
C ARG A 335 12.95 -4.13 -14.31
N ILE A 336 14.25 -4.37 -14.48
CA ILE A 336 15.27 -3.31 -14.51
C ILE A 336 15.37 -2.64 -15.89
N ARG A 337 15.04 -3.35 -16.98
CA ARG A 337 15.12 -2.83 -18.35
C ARG A 337 13.89 -2.01 -18.74
N ASP A 338 12.70 -2.55 -18.46
CA ASP A 338 11.41 -2.05 -18.93
C ASP A 338 10.59 -1.40 -17.80
N GLY A 339 10.97 -1.60 -16.53
CA GLY A 339 10.21 -1.12 -15.37
C GLY A 339 10.41 0.36 -15.03
N VAL A 340 9.91 0.72 -13.85
CA VAL A 340 9.93 2.11 -13.36
C VAL A 340 11.37 2.61 -13.36
N ILE A 341 11.58 3.75 -14.02
CA ILE A 341 12.89 4.38 -14.14
C ILE A 341 13.26 4.97 -12.76
N HIS A 342 14.35 4.49 -12.15
CA HIS A 342 14.93 5.13 -10.95
C HIS A 342 16.26 5.85 -11.23
N LYS A 343 16.51 6.20 -12.52
CA LYS A 343 17.61 7.07 -12.98
C LYS A 343 17.02 8.26 -13.72
N TRP A 344 17.24 9.48 -13.23
CA TRP A 344 16.59 10.66 -13.79
C TRP A 344 17.52 11.49 -14.68
N LEU A 345 16.98 11.92 -15.82
CA LEU A 345 17.58 12.98 -16.61
C LEU A 345 17.26 14.31 -15.94
N THR A 346 18.25 15.14 -15.67
CA THR A 346 18.05 16.52 -15.24
C THR A 346 18.45 17.47 -16.35
N ALA A 347 17.68 18.54 -16.50
CA ALA A 347 17.99 19.59 -17.46
C ALA A 347 19.35 20.22 -17.14
N ASN A 348 20.24 20.28 -18.13
CA ASN A 348 21.51 20.97 -18.04
C ASN A 348 21.43 22.29 -18.84
N ALA A 349 21.82 23.40 -18.23
CA ALA A 349 21.76 24.72 -18.86
C ALA A 349 22.71 24.90 -20.06
N THR A 350 23.67 23.99 -20.26
CA THR A 350 24.73 24.11 -21.30
C THR A 350 24.67 23.05 -22.41
N GLY A 351 23.67 22.16 -22.45
CA GLY A 351 23.58 21.11 -23.48
C GLY A 351 22.94 19.81 -22.98
N ALA A 352 23.42 18.67 -23.49
CA ALA A 352 22.82 17.34 -23.29
C ALA A 352 22.43 17.07 -21.83
N PRO A 353 21.26 16.44 -21.58
CA PRO A 353 20.74 16.20 -20.24
C PRO A 353 21.73 15.37 -19.42
N THR A 354 21.99 15.83 -18.20
CA THR A 354 22.85 15.09 -17.27
C THR A 354 22.00 14.09 -16.52
N ARG A 355 22.41 12.83 -16.52
CA ARG A 355 21.79 11.82 -15.68
C ARG A 355 22.23 12.09 -14.23
N ARG A 356 21.28 12.32 -13.33
CA ARG A 356 21.52 12.38 -11.88
C ARG A 356 21.01 11.12 -11.23
N TRP A 357 21.73 10.69 -10.21
CA TRP A 357 21.52 9.47 -9.44
C TRP A 357 21.98 9.73 -8.00
N TYR A 358 21.41 9.03 -7.04
CA TYR A 358 21.85 9.08 -5.65
C TYR A 358 22.37 7.69 -5.25
N PRO A 359 23.63 7.57 -4.78
CA PRO A 359 24.71 8.58 -4.80
C PRO A 359 25.28 8.84 -6.22
N ASN A 360 25.88 10.02 -6.43
CA ASN A 360 26.48 10.46 -7.69
C ASN A 360 27.56 9.49 -8.24
N LYS A 361 27.24 8.55 -9.15
CA LYS A 361 28.21 7.80 -9.94
C LYS A 361 27.77 7.61 -11.41
N GLU A 362 28.61 8.05 -12.35
CA GLU A 362 28.50 7.70 -13.77
C GLU A 362 28.68 6.19 -13.95
N ILE A 363 27.73 5.56 -14.64
CA ILE A 363 27.95 4.27 -15.28
C ILE A 363 28.49 4.59 -16.67
N THR A 364 29.81 4.44 -16.83
CA THR A 364 30.50 4.37 -18.12
C THR A 364 30.13 3.10 -18.86
#